data_AF-A0A8J8C0V5-F1
#
_entry.id   AF-A0A8J8C0V5-F1
#
_cell.length_a   1.000
_cell.length_b   1.000
_cell.length_c   1.000
_cell.angle_alpha   90.00
_cell.angle_beta   90.00
_cell.angle_gamma   90.00
#
_symmetry.space_group_name_H-M   'P 1'
#
loop_
_entity.id
_entity.type
_entity.pdbx_description
1 polymer ?
#
loop_
_entity_poly.entity_id
_entity_poly.type
_entity_poly.pdbx_seq_one_letter_code
_entity_poly.pdbx_strand_id
1 'polypeptide(L)' 'MIIGSDVGGTFTDTVFISKGEIKVSKVPTTPQNFAEGVLRGINKVSKEYTRVIHGMTVGTNAVLQKRGAK' A
#
# COMPACT_ATOMS: atom_id res chain seq x y z
N MET A 1 -9.54 -6.62 -12.71
CA MET A 1 -9.01 -5.34 -12.21
C MET A 1 -8.54 -5.55 -10.78
N ILE A 2 -7.29 -5.96 -10.62
CA ILE A 2 -6.70 -6.27 -9.32
C ILE A 2 -5.73 -5.16 -8.94
N ILE A 3 -5.76 -4.75 -7.69
CA ILE A 3 -4.75 -3.86 -7.10
C ILE A 3 -3.91 -4.66 -6.11
N GLY A 4 -2.59 -4.53 -6.19
CA GLY A 4 -1.67 -4.88 -5.12
C GLY A 4 -1.14 -3.62 -4.45
N SER A 5 -1.10 -3.58 -3.11
CA SER A 5 -0.50 -2.49 -2.34
C SER A 5 0.47 -3.05 -1.32
N ASP A 6 1.66 -2.46 -1.24
CA ASP A 6 2.67 -2.77 -0.23
C ASP A 6 3.03 -1.51 0.56
N VAL A 7 2.86 -1.56 1.89
CA VAL A 7 3.16 -0.44 2.80
C VAL A 7 4.48 -0.69 3.52
N GLY A 8 5.48 0.10 3.15
CA GLY A 8 6.77 0.20 3.81
C GLY A 8 6.84 1.35 4.82
N GLY A 9 7.99 1.50 5.48
CA GLY A 9 8.25 2.63 6.38
C GLY A 9 8.43 3.97 5.66
N THR A 10 8.91 3.96 4.42
CA THR A 10 9.22 5.18 3.64
C THR A 10 8.21 5.42 2.54
N PHE A 11 7.89 4.38 1.77
CA PHE A 11 7.00 4.46 0.62
C PHE A 11 5.92 3.39 0.68
N THR A 12 4.78 3.72 0.08
CA THR A 12 3.72 2.80 -0.27
C THR A 12 3.75 2.59 -1.77
N ASP A 13 3.95 1.35 -2.19
CA ASP A 13 3.98 0.93 -3.58
C ASP A 13 2.61 0.35 -3.95
N THR A 14 2.10 0.64 -5.15
CA THR A 14 0.82 0.13 -5.64
C THR A 14 0.93 -0.29 -7.09
N VAL A 15 0.38 -1.45 -7.42
CA VAL A 15 0.25 -1.96 -8.79
C VAL A 15 -1.21 -2.21 -9.12
N PHE A 16 -1.63 -1.88 -10.33
CA PHE A 16 -2.92 -2.24 -10.89
C PHE A 16 -2.70 -3.14 -12.10
N ILE A 17 -3.48 -4.22 -12.20
CA ILE A 17 -3.42 -5.17 -13.31
C ILE A 17 -4.83 -5.41 -13.86
N SER A 18 -5.00 -5.20 -15.17
CA SER A 18 -6.23 -5.49 -15.87
C SER A 18 -5.98 -5.76 -17.36
N LYS A 19 -6.40 -6.93 -17.87
CA LYS A 19 -6.40 -7.25 -19.31
C LYS A 19 -5.10 -6.87 -20.05
N GLY A 20 -3.94 -7.21 -19.49
CA GLY A 20 -2.63 -6.90 -20.08
C GLY A 20 -2.10 -5.48 -19.80
N GLU A 21 -2.91 -4.60 -19.19
CA GLU A 21 -2.45 -3.30 -18.69
C GLU A 21 -1.88 -3.44 -17.28
N ILE A 22 -0.73 -2.80 -17.06
CA ILE A 22 -0.08 -2.64 -15.75
C ILE A 22 0.14 -1.15 -15.50
N LYS A 23 -0.34 -0.66 -14.36
CA LYS A 23 -0.05 0.69 -13.85
C LYS A 23 0.61 0.59 -12.49
N VAL A 24 1.58 1.46 -12.23
CA VAL A 24 2.30 1.52 -10.96
C VAL A 24 2.21 2.90 -10.36
N SER A 25 2.17 2.97 -9.04
CA SER A 25 2.40 4.21 -8.31
C SER A 25 3.28 3.95 -7.09
N LYS A 26 4.08 4.97 -6.76
CA LYS A 26 4.86 5.02 -5.53
C LYS A 26 4.56 6.36 -4.88
N VAL A 27 4.15 6.33 -3.62
CA VAL A 27 3.84 7.52 -2.84
C VAL A 27 4.53 7.45 -1.48
N PRO A 28 4.90 8.58 -0.87
CA PRO A 28 5.38 8.56 0.51
C PRO A 28 4.38 7.85 1.42
N THR A 29 4.87 7.01 2.32
CA THR A 29 4.06 6.45 3.40
C THR A 29 3.61 7.58 4.33
N THR A 30 2.43 7.43 4.93
CA THR A 30 1.95 8.35 5.97
C THR A 30 1.97 7.62 7.32
N PRO A 31 3.06 7.68 8.13
CA PRO A 31 3.17 6.90 9.36
C PRO A 31 2.12 7.24 10.43
N GLN A 32 1.55 8.45 10.38
CA GLN A 32 0.44 8.85 11.24
C GLN A 32 -0.88 8.18 10.86
N ASN A 33 -1.03 7.81 9.58
CA ASN A 33 -2.21 7.14 9.06
C ASN A 33 -1.88 6.35 7.78
N PHE A 34 -1.45 5.09 7.92
CA PHE A 34 -1.00 4.27 6.78
C PHE A 34 -2.07 4.13 5.68
N ALA A 35 -3.36 4.18 6.03
CA ALA A 35 -4.46 4.08 5.08
C ALA A 35 -4.43 5.23 4.05
N GLU A 36 -4.01 6.43 4.43
CA GLU A 36 -3.87 7.55 3.48
C GLU A 36 -2.82 7.29 2.42
N GLY A 37 -1.68 6.69 2.80
CA GLY A 37 -0.64 6.27 1.86
C GLY A 37 -1.20 5.30 0.81
N VAL A 38 -1.92 4.27 1.28
CA VAL A 38 -2.57 3.27 0.43
C VAL A 38 -3.59 3.92 -0.51
N LEU A 39 -4.52 4.72 0.01
CA LEU A 39 -5.56 5.36 -0.79
C LEU A 39 -4.99 6.29 -1.85
N ARG A 40 -3.93 7.06 -1.52
CA ARG A 40 -3.22 7.89 -2.51
C ARG A 40 -2.57 7.05 -3.60
N GLY A 41 -1.96 5.92 -3.24
CA GLY A 41 -1.37 4.99 -4.20
C GLY A 41 -2.40 4.39 -5.17
N ILE A 42 -3.51 3.91 -4.62
CA ILE A 42 -4.65 3.35 -5.37
C ILE A 42 -5.24 4.38 -6.34
N ASN A 43 -5.54 5.59 -5.84
CA ASN A 43 -6.16 6.64 -6.64
C ASN A 43 -5.29 7.11 -7.82
N LYS A 44 -3.97 6.87 -7.79
CA LYS A 44 -3.07 7.16 -8.92
C LYS A 44 -3.09 6.10 -10.02
N VAL A 45 -3.50 4.86 -9.73
CA VAL A 45 -3.47 3.77 -10.71
C VAL A 45 -4.85 3.44 -11.27
N SER A 46 -5.92 3.50 -10.47
CA SER A 46 -7.30 3.32 -10.93
C SER A 46 -8.32 3.73 -9.87
N LYS A 47 -9.48 4.24 -10.30
CA LYS A 47 -10.67 4.41 -9.44
C LYS A 47 -11.61 3.20 -9.48
N GLU A 48 -11.43 2.32 -10.46
CA GLU A 48 -12.24 1.12 -10.66
C GLU A 48 -11.37 -0.12 -10.45
N TYR A 49 -11.77 -0.94 -9.49
CA TYR A 49 -11.10 -2.20 -9.17
C TYR A 49 -12.10 -3.14 -8.50
N THR A 50 -11.84 -4.44 -8.60
CA THR A 50 -12.73 -5.49 -8.06
C THR A 50 -12.10 -6.25 -6.89
N ARG A 51 -10.79 -6.07 -6.67
CA ARG A 51 -10.05 -6.74 -5.60
C ARG A 51 -8.81 -5.93 -5.24
N VAL A 52 -8.52 -5.88 -3.94
CA VAL A 52 -7.27 -5.33 -3.39
C VAL A 52 -6.55 -6.44 -2.63
N ILE A 53 -5.26 -6.60 -2.92
CA ILE A 53 -4.31 -7.43 -2.18
C ILE A 53 -3.40 -6.45 -1.43
N HIS A 54 -3.41 -6.52 -0.10
CA HIS A 54 -2.70 -5.57 0.74
C HIS A 54 -1.63 -6.28 1.57
N GLY A 55 -0.37 -5.88 1.38
CA GLY A 55 0.77 -6.26 2.18
C GLY A 55 1.29 -5.07 2.96
N MET A 56 1.88 -5.33 4.13
CA MET A 56 2.55 -4.31 4.91
C MET A 56 3.74 -4.90 5.68
N THR A 57 4.79 -4.11 5.83
CA THR A 57 5.94 -4.43 6.69
C THR A 57 5.86 -3.75 8.06
N VAL A 58 4.86 -2.88 8.26
CA VAL A 58 4.67 -2.09 9.49
C VAL A 58 4.54 -2.99 10.72
N GLY A 59 3.74 -4.06 10.64
CA GLY A 59 3.56 -5.00 11.75
C GLY A 59 4.86 -5.70 12.15
N THR A 60 5.60 -6.20 11.17
CA THR A 60 6.91 -6.84 11.39
C THR A 60 7.90 -5.84 12.01
N ASN A 61 7.94 -4.59 11.52
CA ASN A 61 8.82 -3.56 12.06
C ASN A 61 8.44 -3.16 13.49
N ALA A 62 7.16 -3.15 13.84
CA ALA A 62 6.71 -2.88 15.20
C ALA A 62 7.24 -3.92 16.19
N VAL A 63 7.23 -5.21 15.81
CA VAL A 63 7.82 -6.29 16.62
C VAL A 63 9.32 -6.10 16.79
N LEU A 64 10.06 -5.90 15.69
CA LEU A 64 11.51 -5.71 15.71
C LEU A 64 11.93 -4.49 16.54
N GLN A 65 11.15 -3.41 16.48
CA GLN A 65 11.42 -2.15 17.19
C GLN A 65 10.82 -2.12 18.60
N LYS A 66 10.17 -3.20 19.06
CA LYS A 66 9.49 -3.28 20.36
C LYS A 66 8.47 -2.15 20.57
N ARG A 67 7.73 -1.79 19.51
CA ARG A 67 6.69 -0.76 19.48
C ARG A 67 5.29 -1.40 19.45
N GLY A 68 5.04 -2.34 20.37
CA GLY A 68 3.74 -3.00 20.54
C GLY A 68 2.88 -2.36 21.63
N ALA A 69 1.71 -2.95 21.91
CA ALA A 69 0.88 -2.57 23.05
C ALA A 69 1.64 -2.76 24.39
N LYS A 70 1.30 -1.94 25.39
CA LYS A 70 1.76 -2.12 26.79
C LYS A 70 0.80 -2.99 27.57
#